data_AF-A0A151T7M9-F1
#
_entry.id   AF-A0A151T7M9-F1
#
_cell.length_a   1.000
_cell.length_b   1.000
_cell.length_c   1.000
_cell.angle_alpha   90.00
_cell.angle_beta   90.00
_cell.angle_gamma   90.00
#
_symmetry.space_group_name_H-M   'P 1'
#
loop_
_entity.id
_entity.type
_entity.pdbx_description
1 polymer ?
#
loop_
_entity_poly.entity_id
_entity_poly.type
_entity_poly.pdbx_seq_one_letter_code
_entity_poly.pdbx_strand_id
1 'polypeptide(L)' 'MTIIRLMLSIVSAKDLHLEQLDVKTTFLHGDLDENIYMVQSEGFQITGKENLVCKLTKSLYGLKQAPR' A
#
# COMPACT_ATOMS: atom_id res chain seq x y z
N MET A 1 9.48 2.64 -14.58
CA MET A 1 10.48 1.90 -13.77
C MET A 1 11.91 2.09 -14.31
N THR A 2 12.32 3.34 -14.56
CA THR A 2 13.59 3.64 -15.28
C THR A 2 14.69 4.08 -14.31
N ILE A 3 14.32 4.76 -13.22
CA ILE A 3 15.25 5.31 -12.22
C ILE A 3 15.88 4.21 -11.37
N ILE A 4 15.11 3.20 -10.93
CA ILE A 4 15.65 2.07 -10.14
C ILE A 4 16.72 1.34 -10.95
N ARG A 5 16.45 1.03 -12.22
CA ARG A 5 17.41 0.35 -13.10
C ARG A 5 18.67 1.19 -13.32
N LEU A 6 18.52 2.51 -13.51
CA LEU A 6 19.65 3.42 -13.62
C LEU A 6 20.50 3.44 -12.34
N MET A 7 19.87 3.59 -11.17
CA MET A 7 20.54 3.54 -9.87
C MET A 7 21.30 2.22 -9.67
N LEU A 8 20.65 1.08 -9.93
CA LEU A 8 21.28 -0.24 -9.84
C LEU A 8 22.47 -0.38 -10.81
N SER A 9 22.36 0.18 -12.02
CA SER A 9 23.45 0.18 -13.01
C SER A 9 24.65 0.99 -12.52
N ILE A 10 24.41 2.15 -11.88
CA ILE A 10 25.47 3.00 -11.32
C ILE A 10 26.13 2.31 -10.13
N VAL A 11 25.34 1.75 -9.22
CA VAL A 11 25.83 1.01 -8.04
C VAL A 11 26.72 -0.15 -8.48
N SER A 12 26.27 -0.94 -9.45
CA SER A 12 27.06 -2.05 -10.02
C SER A 12 28.32 -1.57 -10.73
N ALA A 13 28.25 -0.50 -11.54
CA ALA A 13 29.41 0.01 -12.27
C ALA A 13 30.48 0.64 -11.38
N LYS A 14 30.12 1.05 -10.17
CA LYS A 14 31.01 1.73 -9.20
C LYS A 14 31.35 0.87 -7.99
N ASP A 15 30.94 -0.40 -7.97
CA ASP A 15 31.13 -1.34 -6.86
C ASP A 15 30.67 -0.77 -5.51
N LEU A 16 29.50 -0.13 -5.51
CA LEU A 16 28.94 0.50 -4.31
C LEU A 16 28.11 -0.48 -3.49
N HIS A 17 28.13 -0.32 -2.18
CA HIS A 17 27.25 -1.07 -1.28
C HIS A 17 25.79 -0.62 -1.45
N LEU A 18 24.88 -1.58 -1.61
CA LEU A 18 23.44 -1.35 -1.74
C LEU A 18 22.72 -1.92 -0.53
N GLU A 19 21.92 -1.09 0.13
CA GLU A 19 20.96 -1.53 1.14
C GLU A 19 19.54 -1.36 0.62
N GLN A 20 18.72 -2.38 0.80
CA GLN A 20 17.30 -2.35 0.49
C GLN A 20 16.50 -2.37 1.79
N LEU A 21 15.58 -1.41 1.93
CA LEU A 21 14.64 -1.36 3.04
C LEU A 21 13.22 -1.60 2.50
N ASP A 22 12.55 -2.61 3.05
CA ASP A 22 11.12 -2.81 2.85
C ASP A 22 10.37 -2.31 4.09
N VAL A 23 9.49 -1.33 3.89
CA VAL A 23 8.74 -0.70 4.99
C VAL A 23 7.33 -1.30 5.02
N LYS A 24 7.09 -2.21 5.97
CA LYS A 24 5.83 -2.98 6.08
C LYS A 24 4.55 -2.14 6.19
N THR A 25 4.64 -0.90 6.67
CA THR A 25 3.47 -0.08 7.02
C THR A 25 3.22 1.10 6.10
N THR A 26 4.04 1.32 5.05
CA THR A 26 3.88 2.47 4.15
C THR A 26 2.51 2.53 3.50
N PHE A 27 1.96 1.38 3.11
CA PHE A 27 0.61 1.29 2.56
C PHE A 27 -0.44 1.81 3.55
N LEU A 28 -0.36 1.42 4.83
CA LEU A 28 -1.32 1.84 5.85
C LEU A 28 -1.32 3.35 6.14
N HIS A 29 -0.31 4.07 5.65
CA HIS A 29 -0.20 5.53 5.81
C HIS A 29 -0.49 6.30 4.51
N GLY A 30 -0.60 5.61 3.38
CA GLY A 30 -0.92 6.23 2.09
C GLY A 30 -2.33 6.84 2.10
N ASP A 31 -2.44 8.03 1.53
CA ASP A 31 -3.74 8.65 1.30
C ASP A 31 -4.50 7.95 0.17
N LEU A 32 -5.80 8.17 0.14
CA LEU A 32 -6.69 7.62 -0.88
C LEU A 32 -7.14 8.77 -1.78
N ASP A 33 -6.87 8.65 -3.08
CA ASP A 33 -7.35 9.63 -4.07
C ASP A 33 -8.87 9.50 -4.27
N GLU A 34 -9.42 8.31 -4.00
CA GLU A 34 -10.84 7.97 -4.19
C GLU A 34 -11.51 7.52 -2.88
N ASN A 35 -12.82 7.72 -2.80
CA ASN A 35 -13.62 7.18 -1.70
C ASN A 35 -13.84 5.67 -1.89
N ILE A 36 -13.08 4.86 -1.15
CA ILE A 36 -13.23 3.41 -1.16
C ILE A 36 -14.06 2.93 0.03
N TYR A 37 -15.02 2.06 -0.27
CA TYR A 37 -15.85 1.37 0.71
C TYR A 37 -15.60 -0.13 0.62
N MET A 38 -15.67 -0.82 1.75
CA MET A 38 -15.57 -2.28 1.84
C MET A 38 -16.64 -2.85 2.74
N VAL A 39 -16.94 -4.13 2.54
CA VAL A 39 -17.81 -4.89 3.45
C VAL A 39 -17.20 -4.89 4.85
N GLN A 40 -18.05 -4.87 5.87
CA GLN A 40 -17.61 -5.01 7.26
C GLN A 40 -16.79 -6.28 7.45
N SER A 41 -15.61 -6.15 8.05
CA SER A 41 -14.74 -7.29 8.34
C SER A 41 -15.43 -8.27 9.30
N GLU A 42 -15.06 -9.54 9.19
CA GLU A 42 -15.47 -10.55 10.17
C GLU A 42 -15.12 -10.09 11.59
N GLY A 43 -16.05 -10.28 12.52
CA GLY A 43 -15.91 -9.81 13.91
C GLY A 43 -16.22 -8.32 14.15
N PHE A 44 -16.42 -7.51 13.11
CA PHE A 44 -16.85 -6.10 13.25
C PHE A 44 -18.33 -5.88 12.93
N GLN A 45 -19.00 -6.89 12.36
CA GLN A 45 -20.42 -6.81 12.00
C GLN A 45 -21.29 -6.61 13.23
N ILE A 46 -22.11 -5.56 13.22
CA ILE A 46 -23.04 -5.24 14.30
C ILE A 46 -24.42 -5.80 13.92
N THR A 47 -25.04 -6.57 14.81
CA THR A 47 -26.40 -7.11 14.62
C THR A 47 -27.40 -5.99 14.33
N GLY A 48 -28.19 -6.15 13.27
CA GLY A 48 -29.15 -5.16 12.77
C GLY A 48 -28.53 -4.05 11.90
N LYS A 49 -27.23 -4.11 11.63
CA LYS A 49 -26.49 -3.16 10.78
C LYS A 49 -25.64 -3.88 9.73
N GLU A 50 -26.06 -5.07 9.32
CA GLU A 50 -25.34 -5.93 8.37
C GLU A 50 -25.14 -5.24 7.01
N ASN A 51 -26.06 -4.34 6.63
CA ASN A 51 -26.02 -3.60 5.37
C ASN A 51 -25.04 -2.41 5.37
N LEU A 52 -24.38 -2.11 6.49
CA LEU A 52 -23.38 -1.04 6.52
C LEU A 52 -22.07 -1.47 5.84
N VAL A 53 -21.33 -0.47 5.38
CA VAL A 53 -20.00 -0.64 4.78
C VAL A 53 -19.00 0.24 5.51
N CYS A 54 -17.74 -0.18 5.54
CA CYS A 54 -16.64 0.59 6.10
C CYS A 54 -16.07 1.50 5.01
N LYS A 55 -15.92 2.80 5.32
CA LYS A 55 -15.15 3.72 4.48
C LYS A 55 -13.68 3.63 4.86
N LEU A 56 -12.81 3.35 3.90
CA LEU A 56 -11.38 3.40 4.13
C LEU A 56 -10.91 4.85 4.28
N THR A 57 -10.07 5.09 5.28
CA THR A 57 -9.44 6.40 5.53
C THR A 57 -7.97 6.43 5.08
N LYS A 58 -7.38 5.24 4.86
CA LYS A 58 -6.00 5.04 4.41
C LYS A 58 -5.92 3.87 3.45
N SER A 59 -4.85 3.86 2.66
CA SER A 59 -4.59 2.81 1.68
C SER A 59 -4.31 1.47 2.36
N LEU A 60 -4.73 0.39 1.73
CA LEU A 60 -4.46 -0.99 2.14
C LEU A 60 -3.64 -1.67 1.05
N TYR A 61 -2.89 -2.70 1.45
CA TYR A 61 -2.17 -3.54 0.50
C TYR A 61 -3.13 -4.17 -0.52
N GLY A 62 -2.73 -4.24 -1.79
CA GLY A 62 -3.50 -4.88 -2.84
C GLY A 62 -4.63 -4.03 -3.45
N LEU A 63 -4.85 -2.79 -2.98
CA LEU A 63 -5.72 -1.85 -3.68
C LEU A 63 -5.14 -1.52 -5.07
N LYS A 64 -6.00 -1.27 -6.06
CA LYS A 64 -5.56 -0.93 -7.43
C LYS A 64 -4.67 0.32 -7.48
N GLN A 65 -4.92 1.28 -6.59
CA GLN A 65 -4.17 2.53 -6.47
C GLN A 65 -2.95 2.41 -5.55
N ALA A 66 -2.80 1.30 -4.81
CA ALA A 66 -1.61 1.09 -4.01
C ALA A 66 -0.40 0.90 -4.95
N PRO A 67 0.77 1.51 -4.65
CA PRO A 67 2.00 1.27 -5.39
C PRO A 67 2.26 -0.24 -5.57
N ARG A 68 2.56 -0.66 -6.79
CA ARG A 68 3.00 -2.03 -7.11
C ARG A 68 4.49 -2.09 -7.31
#